data_AF-A0A850JSM7-F1
#
_entry.id   AF-A0A850JSM7-F1
#
_cell.length_a   1.000
_cell.length_b   1.000
_cell.length_c   1.000
_cell.angle_alpha   90.00
_cell.angle_beta   90.00
_cell.angle_gamma   90.00
#
_symmetry.space_group_name_H-M   'P 1'
#
loop_
_entity.id
_entity.type
_entity.pdbx_description
1 polymer ?
#
loop_
_entity_poly.entity_id
_entity_poly.type
_entity_poly.pdbx_seq_one_letter_code
_entity_poly.pdbx_strand_id
1 'polypeptide(L)'
;MKRAWMIGAVAALLAGLASPAHAAEHPWRTTDAPSGLWPKAGLTDVTAIGPANIWTAGFEGHSCVDWSWPGMGAGSICSSNAIVRQWNGTAWQNRNPPGAWNLEIQDIDASAPGNVWLSASKLGQGYLARWDGTRWSQIELPESCKTATYLQLEAVNGGVWAINGCLARWQNGTWTTYDMDAFIHRIHAVSETDVWADGSRLGPYGPAIAHWNGTEWSDADVPDGYTDLLTAGPGGVLLSGPGKTTLMLRRAATWTPIPKPPSAHLAYRLTDDGSLWTGTDPTKPGALFYRFDGSTWHSTPIPAQSGTGPRNRGGFDYTPIPGTPTMYAATTAPGGGPLTMTNTP
;
A
#
# COMPACT_ATOMS: atom_id res chain seq x y z
N MET A 1 -35.81 -59.35 43.91
CA MET A 1 -36.27 -58.28 42.99
C MET A 1 -35.13 -57.29 42.82
N LYS A 2 -34.57 -57.20 41.61
CA LYS A 2 -33.32 -56.48 41.30
C LYS A 2 -33.59 -54.97 41.20
N ARG A 3 -32.79 -54.15 41.90
CA ARG A 3 -32.78 -52.68 41.73
C ARG A 3 -31.77 -52.32 40.63
N ALA A 4 -32.27 -51.68 39.58
CA ALA A 4 -31.50 -51.24 38.42
C ALA A 4 -30.76 -49.93 38.71
N TRP A 5 -29.55 -49.83 38.18
CA TRP A 5 -28.69 -48.66 38.21
C TRP A 5 -29.06 -47.74 37.04
N MET A 6 -29.26 -46.44 37.30
CA MET A 6 -29.32 -45.43 36.25
C MET A 6 -27.94 -44.78 36.11
N ILE A 7 -27.29 -45.02 34.98
CA ILE A 7 -26.09 -44.30 34.54
C ILE A 7 -26.61 -43.06 33.80
N GLY A 8 -26.33 -41.87 34.34
CA GLY A 8 -26.58 -40.60 33.65
C GLY A 8 -25.56 -40.39 32.55
N ALA A 9 -26.03 -40.30 31.30
CA ALA A 9 -25.19 -39.93 30.17
C ALA A 9 -24.90 -38.42 30.21
N VAL A 10 -23.62 -38.06 30.29
CA VAL A 10 -23.16 -36.69 30.08
C VAL A 10 -23.10 -36.47 28.56
N ALA A 11 -24.01 -35.63 28.05
CA ALA A 11 -23.94 -35.15 26.68
C ALA A 11 -22.79 -34.15 26.56
N ALA A 12 -21.72 -34.52 25.85
CA ALA A 12 -20.68 -33.58 25.46
C ALA A 12 -21.25 -32.62 24.40
N LEU A 13 -21.38 -31.34 24.75
CA LEU A 13 -21.60 -30.28 23.77
C LEU A 13 -20.31 -30.15 22.93
N LEU A 14 -20.33 -30.64 21.70
CA LEU A 14 -19.38 -30.22 20.68
C LEU A 14 -19.75 -28.78 20.30
N ALA A 15 -19.04 -27.81 20.88
CA ALA A 15 -19.03 -26.45 20.35
C ALA A 15 -18.38 -26.50 18.97
N GLY A 16 -19.21 -26.58 17.93
CA GLY A 16 -18.73 -26.34 16.57
C GLY A 16 -18.11 -24.96 16.51
N LEU A 17 -16.81 -24.89 16.23
CA LEU A 17 -16.19 -23.66 15.78
C LEU A 17 -16.97 -23.21 14.56
N ALA A 18 -17.76 -22.16 14.71
CA ALA A 18 -18.32 -21.48 13.56
C ALA A 18 -17.13 -21.03 12.72
N SER A 19 -16.95 -21.63 11.53
CA SER A 19 -16.11 -21.04 10.50
C SER A 19 -16.51 -19.57 10.38
N PRO A 20 -15.57 -18.62 10.28
CA PRO A 20 -15.95 -17.24 10.00
C PRO A 20 -16.84 -17.28 8.75
N ALA A 21 -18.06 -16.78 8.90
CA ALA A 21 -19.01 -16.72 7.80
C ALA A 21 -18.27 -16.07 6.62
N HIS A 22 -18.12 -16.79 5.51
CA HIS A 22 -17.60 -16.25 4.28
C HIS A 22 -18.48 -15.05 3.93
N ALA A 23 -18.05 -13.84 4.26
CA ALA A 23 -18.70 -12.63 3.78
C ALA A 23 -18.73 -12.75 2.26
N ALA A 24 -19.92 -12.82 1.69
CA ALA A 24 -20.09 -12.97 0.26
C ALA A 24 -19.30 -11.85 -0.42
N GLU A 25 -18.37 -12.23 -1.29
CA GLU A 25 -17.55 -11.27 -2.02
C GLU A 25 -18.47 -10.45 -2.91
N HIS A 26 -18.41 -9.13 -2.75
CA HIS A 26 -19.16 -8.23 -3.60
C HIS A 26 -18.37 -8.04 -4.91
N PRO A 27 -19.05 -8.02 -6.06
CA PRO A 27 -18.36 -7.79 -7.32
C PRO A 27 -17.69 -6.41 -7.29
N TRP A 28 -16.45 -6.36 -7.76
CA TRP A 28 -15.76 -5.10 -8.01
C TRP A 28 -16.53 -4.30 -9.05
N ARG A 29 -16.66 -2.99 -8.81
CA ARG A 29 -17.27 -2.04 -9.74
C ARG A 29 -16.47 -0.75 -9.80
N THR A 30 -16.65 0.00 -10.89
CA THR A 30 -16.22 1.39 -10.93
C THR A 30 -17.11 2.24 -10.02
N THR A 31 -16.56 3.32 -9.48
CA THR A 31 -17.29 4.27 -8.64
C THR A 31 -16.98 5.71 -9.05
N ASP A 32 -17.61 6.67 -8.39
CA ASP A 32 -17.42 8.09 -8.66
C ASP A 32 -15.96 8.47 -8.36
N ALA A 33 -15.24 8.84 -9.41
CA ALA A 33 -13.89 9.37 -9.29
C ALA A 33 -13.92 10.86 -8.93
N PRO A 34 -12.82 11.41 -8.37
CA PRO A 34 -12.71 12.84 -8.12
C PRO A 34 -12.98 13.66 -9.38
N SER A 35 -13.90 14.61 -9.29
CA SER A 35 -14.30 15.47 -10.41
C SER A 35 -13.60 16.84 -10.35
N GLY A 36 -13.80 17.66 -11.38
CA GLY A 36 -13.27 19.03 -11.45
C GLY A 36 -11.75 19.12 -11.62
N LEU A 37 -11.12 18.07 -12.17
CA LEU A 37 -9.69 18.07 -12.48
C LEU A 37 -9.42 18.78 -13.80
N TRP A 38 -8.26 19.41 -13.91
CA TRP A 38 -7.78 19.94 -15.19
C TRP A 38 -7.54 18.81 -16.20
N PRO A 39 -7.63 19.06 -17.52
CA PRO A 39 -7.33 18.05 -18.53
C PRO A 39 -5.95 17.41 -18.37
N LYS A 40 -5.78 16.19 -18.89
CA LYS A 40 -4.56 15.37 -18.71
C LYS A 40 -4.23 15.16 -17.24
N ALA A 41 -5.22 14.66 -16.52
CA ALA A 41 -5.12 14.25 -15.12
C ALA A 41 -5.17 12.73 -14.97
N GLY A 42 -4.83 12.25 -13.78
CA GLY A 42 -4.86 10.85 -13.42
C GLY A 42 -4.61 10.66 -11.93
N LEU A 43 -5.04 9.51 -11.39
CA LEU A 43 -4.69 9.08 -10.03
C LEU A 43 -3.57 8.05 -10.10
N THR A 44 -2.71 8.07 -9.10
CA THR A 44 -1.55 7.19 -8.99
C THR A 44 -1.56 6.39 -7.70
N ASP A 45 -1.97 7.01 -6.59
CA ASP A 45 -1.81 6.44 -5.25
C ASP A 45 -3.10 6.57 -4.42
N VAL A 46 -3.33 5.63 -3.50
CA VAL A 46 -4.51 5.63 -2.63
C VAL A 46 -4.23 5.05 -1.24
N THR A 47 -4.76 5.72 -0.22
CA THR A 47 -4.81 5.21 1.15
C THR A 47 -6.21 5.40 1.74
N ALA A 48 -6.60 4.53 2.66
CA ALA A 48 -7.93 4.58 3.29
C ALA A 48 -7.80 4.44 4.81
N ILE A 49 -8.56 5.28 5.51
CA ILE A 49 -8.71 5.20 6.97
C ILE A 49 -10.08 4.58 7.33
N GLY A 50 -11.00 4.52 6.36
CA GLY A 50 -12.30 3.89 6.46
C GLY A 50 -13.17 4.19 5.24
N PRO A 51 -14.40 3.64 5.17
CA PRO A 51 -15.23 3.74 3.96
C PRO A 51 -15.68 5.18 3.63
N ALA A 52 -15.65 6.07 4.61
CA ALA A 52 -15.96 7.50 4.46
C ALA A 52 -14.72 8.40 4.55
N ASN A 53 -13.50 7.84 4.48
CA ASN A 53 -12.26 8.59 4.54
C ASN A 53 -11.19 7.90 3.70
N ILE A 54 -11.22 8.20 2.39
CA ILE A 54 -10.30 7.65 1.39
C ILE A 54 -9.56 8.82 0.77
N TRP A 55 -8.25 8.70 0.66
CA TRP A 55 -7.38 9.69 0.07
C TRP A 55 -6.80 9.16 -1.22
N THR A 56 -6.90 9.94 -2.28
CA THR A 56 -6.26 9.65 -3.55
C THR A 56 -5.32 10.79 -3.92
N ALA A 57 -4.20 10.43 -4.52
CA ALA A 57 -3.23 11.38 -5.02
C ALA A 57 -2.90 11.09 -6.50
N GLY A 58 -2.36 12.09 -7.17
CA GLY A 58 -1.99 11.99 -8.57
C GLY A 58 -1.64 13.33 -9.17
N PHE A 59 -1.98 13.52 -10.44
CA PHE A 59 -1.59 14.70 -11.20
C PHE A 59 -2.74 15.30 -12.00
N GLU A 60 -2.62 16.58 -12.33
CA GLU A 60 -3.45 17.27 -13.32
C GLU A 60 -2.65 18.26 -14.16
N GLY A 61 -3.22 18.66 -15.30
CA GLY A 61 -2.63 19.67 -16.17
C GLY A 61 -1.29 19.25 -16.78
N HIS A 62 -1.05 17.94 -16.96
CA HIS A 62 0.22 17.46 -17.48
C HIS A 62 0.49 18.02 -18.89
N SER A 63 1.59 18.73 -19.06
CA SER A 63 1.98 19.35 -20.32
C SER A 63 3.48 19.26 -20.54
N CYS A 64 3.89 19.10 -21.80
CA CYS A 64 5.28 19.00 -22.20
C CYS A 64 5.58 19.97 -23.34
N VAL A 65 6.75 20.61 -23.26
CA VAL A 65 7.35 21.36 -24.37
C VAL A 65 8.45 20.49 -24.96
N ASP A 66 8.32 20.15 -26.23
CA ASP A 66 9.35 19.47 -27.01
C ASP A 66 10.35 20.52 -27.49
N TRP A 67 11.63 20.36 -27.15
CA TRP A 67 12.71 21.25 -27.59
C TRP A 67 13.60 20.60 -28.65
N SER A 68 13.22 19.43 -29.17
CA SER A 68 14.01 18.67 -30.13
C SER A 68 14.32 19.48 -31.39
N TRP A 69 15.60 19.49 -31.76
CA TRP A 69 16.10 20.21 -32.92
C TRP A 69 17.04 19.33 -33.75
N PRO A 70 16.82 19.19 -35.08
CA PRO A 70 17.65 18.35 -35.93
C PRO A 70 19.15 18.68 -35.82
N GLY A 71 19.96 17.67 -35.50
CA GLY A 71 21.42 17.81 -35.37
C GLY A 71 21.92 18.49 -34.09
N MET A 72 21.04 18.94 -33.18
CA MET A 72 21.41 19.59 -31.91
C MET A 72 20.92 18.86 -30.65
N GLY A 73 20.05 17.85 -30.81
CA GLY A 73 19.56 17.01 -29.72
C GLY A 73 18.04 16.88 -29.72
N ALA A 74 17.54 15.93 -28.95
CA ALA A 74 16.11 15.69 -28.79
C ALA A 74 15.76 15.57 -27.31
N GLY A 75 14.63 16.16 -26.92
CA GLY A 75 14.11 16.03 -25.57
C GLY A 75 12.87 16.89 -25.32
N SER A 76 12.26 16.67 -24.15
CA SER A 76 11.08 17.39 -23.73
C SER A 76 11.16 17.77 -22.26
N ILE A 77 10.67 18.94 -21.92
CA ILE A 77 10.49 19.38 -20.53
C ILE A 77 9.00 19.30 -20.23
N CYS A 78 8.63 18.55 -19.19
CA CYS A 78 7.25 18.35 -18.79
C CYS A 78 6.98 18.97 -17.42
N SER A 79 5.73 19.34 -17.18
CA SER A 79 5.25 19.79 -15.88
C SER A 79 3.82 19.28 -15.63
N SER A 80 3.47 19.11 -14.36
CA SER A 80 2.12 18.77 -13.92
C SER A 80 1.91 19.25 -12.49
N ASN A 81 0.67 19.48 -12.09
CA ASN A 81 0.34 19.82 -10.71
C ASN A 81 -0.04 18.57 -9.94
N ALA A 82 0.39 18.45 -8.70
CA ALA A 82 -0.11 17.44 -7.79
C ALA A 82 -1.59 17.71 -7.47
N ILE A 83 -2.37 16.65 -7.43
CA ILE A 83 -3.71 16.66 -6.86
C ILE A 83 -3.78 15.70 -5.70
N VAL A 84 -4.50 16.10 -4.66
CA VAL A 84 -4.89 15.23 -3.55
C VAL A 84 -6.37 15.45 -3.28
N ARG A 85 -7.12 14.35 -3.19
CA ARG A 85 -8.57 14.35 -3.04
C ARG A 85 -8.96 13.42 -1.89
N GLN A 86 -9.84 13.91 -1.03
CA GLN A 86 -10.37 13.15 0.12
C GLN A 86 -11.85 12.87 -0.10
N TRP A 87 -12.23 11.60 -0.10
CA TRP A 87 -13.62 11.17 0.00
C TRP A 87 -14.07 11.28 1.45
N ASN A 88 -15.17 11.99 1.70
CA ASN A 88 -15.72 12.19 3.04
C ASN A 88 -16.96 11.32 3.34
N GLY A 89 -17.24 10.32 2.51
CA GLY A 89 -18.48 9.52 2.57
C GLY A 89 -19.61 9.99 1.66
N THR A 90 -19.54 11.22 1.15
CA THR A 90 -20.58 11.81 0.29
C THR A 90 -20.04 12.50 -0.95
N ALA A 91 -18.88 13.13 -0.86
CA ALA A 91 -18.24 13.83 -1.97
C ALA A 91 -16.72 13.83 -1.83
N TRP A 92 -16.05 13.97 -2.98
CA TRP A 92 -14.62 14.25 -3.05
C TRP A 92 -14.32 15.70 -2.73
N GLN A 93 -13.37 15.94 -1.83
CA GLN A 93 -12.93 17.26 -1.42
C GLN A 93 -11.49 17.51 -1.86
N ASN A 94 -11.22 18.71 -2.37
CA ASN A 94 -9.87 19.15 -2.71
C ASN A 94 -9.03 19.29 -1.43
N ARG A 95 -7.86 18.65 -1.41
CA ARG A 95 -6.90 18.67 -0.31
C ARG A 95 -5.47 18.75 -0.82
N ASN A 96 -5.22 19.59 -1.82
CA ASN A 96 -3.87 19.72 -2.37
C ASN A 96 -2.87 20.24 -1.30
N PRO A 97 -1.63 19.71 -1.29
CA PRO A 97 -0.58 20.18 -0.40
C PRO A 97 -0.05 21.57 -0.82
N PRO A 98 0.71 22.25 0.06
CA PRO A 98 1.43 23.47 -0.29
C PRO A 98 2.34 23.25 -1.49
N GLY A 99 2.42 24.23 -2.39
CA GLY A 99 3.37 24.17 -3.50
C GLY A 99 3.11 23.01 -4.48
N ALA A 100 1.86 22.63 -4.71
CA ALA A 100 1.44 21.57 -5.63
C ALA A 100 1.86 21.76 -7.10
N TRP A 101 2.36 22.94 -7.49
CA TRP A 101 2.88 23.17 -8.83
C TRP A 101 4.18 22.41 -9.07
N ASN A 102 4.24 21.69 -10.20
CA ASN A 102 5.37 20.85 -10.61
C ASN A 102 5.84 19.90 -9.49
N LEU A 103 4.87 19.27 -8.83
CA LEU A 103 5.05 18.33 -7.73
C LEU A 103 4.63 16.95 -8.21
N GLU A 104 5.58 16.01 -8.22
CA GLU A 104 5.37 14.64 -8.67
C GLU A 104 5.17 13.73 -7.47
N ILE A 105 3.92 13.31 -7.24
CA ILE A 105 3.56 12.40 -6.16
C ILE A 105 4.30 11.07 -6.31
N GLN A 106 4.74 10.54 -5.17
CA GLN A 106 5.43 9.25 -5.08
C GLN A 106 4.71 8.27 -4.17
N ASP A 107 4.15 8.77 -3.06
CA ASP A 107 3.42 7.95 -2.11
C ASP A 107 2.45 8.80 -1.27
N ILE A 108 1.36 8.19 -0.82
CA ILE A 108 0.44 8.75 0.17
C ILE A 108 0.02 7.65 1.14
N ASP A 109 0.21 7.89 2.43
CA ASP A 109 -0.22 6.93 3.45
C ASP A 109 -0.82 7.60 4.69
N ALA A 110 -1.68 6.87 5.39
CA ALA A 110 -2.47 7.39 6.49
C ALA A 110 -2.73 6.36 7.58
N SER A 111 -2.56 6.77 8.84
CA SER A 111 -2.93 5.96 10.00
C SER A 111 -4.16 6.49 10.75
N ALA A 112 -4.55 7.74 10.50
CA ALA A 112 -5.69 8.39 11.16
C ALA A 112 -6.18 9.60 10.35
N PRO A 113 -7.40 10.11 10.59
CA PRO A 113 -7.91 11.31 9.90
C PRO A 113 -7.04 12.56 10.05
N GLY A 114 -6.26 12.63 11.14
CA GLY A 114 -5.29 13.70 11.42
C GLY A 114 -3.83 13.31 11.23
N ASN A 115 -3.55 12.18 10.56
CA ASN A 115 -2.20 11.74 10.26
C ASN A 115 -2.16 11.12 8.87
N VAL A 116 -2.11 11.98 7.86
CA VAL A 116 -1.89 11.60 6.46
C VAL A 116 -0.57 12.21 6.01
N TRP A 117 0.25 11.42 5.34
CA TRP A 117 1.56 11.80 4.85
C TRP A 117 1.61 11.65 3.34
N LEU A 118 2.31 12.57 2.69
CA LEU A 118 2.48 12.61 1.24
C LEU A 118 3.94 12.84 0.92
N SER A 119 4.54 11.95 0.15
CA SER A 119 5.86 12.15 -0.43
C SER A 119 5.76 12.49 -1.91
N ALA A 120 6.72 13.28 -2.37
CA ALA A 120 6.80 13.69 -3.76
C ALA A 120 8.23 14.08 -4.14
N SER A 121 8.48 14.20 -5.44
CA SER A 121 9.64 14.91 -5.99
C SER A 121 9.22 16.29 -6.47
N LYS A 122 9.96 17.31 -6.04
CA LYS A 122 9.81 18.69 -6.50
C LYS A 122 11.11 19.15 -7.12
N LEU A 123 11.12 19.36 -8.44
CA LEU A 123 12.32 19.76 -9.19
C LEU A 123 13.53 18.84 -8.92
N GLY A 124 13.29 17.54 -8.71
CA GLY A 124 14.34 16.56 -8.43
C GLY A 124 14.82 16.52 -6.97
N GLN A 125 14.11 17.16 -6.04
CA GLN A 125 14.38 17.08 -4.59
C GLN A 125 13.21 16.41 -3.87
N GLY A 126 13.50 15.69 -2.78
CA GLY A 126 12.48 15.11 -1.91
C GLY A 126 11.56 16.18 -1.32
N TYR A 127 10.27 15.89 -1.32
CA TYR A 127 9.23 16.70 -0.71
C TYR A 127 8.40 15.83 0.22
N LEU A 128 8.08 16.36 1.41
CA LEU A 128 7.22 15.68 2.37
C LEU A 128 6.22 16.67 2.96
N ALA A 129 4.96 16.25 3.06
CA ALA A 129 3.92 17.02 3.76
C ALA A 129 3.10 16.12 4.67
N ARG A 130 2.59 16.71 5.75
CA ARG A 130 1.71 16.07 6.72
C ARG A 130 0.39 16.82 6.84
N TRP A 131 -0.72 16.12 6.75
CA TRP A 131 -2.05 16.59 7.11
C TRP A 131 -2.32 16.31 8.58
N ASP A 132 -2.66 17.36 9.35
CA ASP A 132 -2.93 17.27 10.79
C ASP A 132 -4.42 17.08 11.14
N GLY A 133 -5.28 16.88 10.13
CA GLY A 133 -6.74 16.84 10.28
C GLY A 133 -7.42 18.11 9.81
N THR A 134 -6.68 19.21 9.74
CA THR A 134 -7.20 20.53 9.36
C THR A 134 -6.45 21.18 8.21
N ARG A 135 -5.12 20.97 8.15
CA ARG A 135 -4.27 21.56 7.12
C ARG A 135 -3.05 20.69 6.85
N TRP A 136 -2.46 20.92 5.68
CA TRP A 136 -1.15 20.40 5.34
C TRP A 136 -0.05 21.31 5.89
N SER A 137 1.03 20.71 6.38
CA SER A 137 2.30 21.37 6.69
C SER A 137 3.42 20.64 5.95
N GLN A 138 4.29 21.39 5.27
CA GLN A 138 5.52 20.82 4.71
C GLN A 138 6.47 20.46 5.85
N ILE A 139 7.04 19.27 5.81
CA ILE A 139 7.98 18.76 6.80
C ILE A 139 9.35 18.67 6.15
N GLU A 140 10.35 19.27 6.78
CA GLU A 140 11.73 19.19 6.30
C GLU A 140 12.24 17.77 6.48
N LEU A 141 12.82 17.20 5.42
CA LEU A 141 13.42 15.87 5.44
C LEU A 141 14.79 15.90 6.12
N PRO A 142 15.21 14.81 6.81
CA PRO A 142 16.60 14.63 7.22
C PRO A 142 17.53 14.69 6.00
N GLU A 143 18.76 15.15 6.20
CA GLU A 143 19.72 15.36 5.10
C GLU A 143 19.92 14.08 4.25
N SER A 144 19.99 12.92 4.90
CA SER A 144 20.13 11.62 4.22
C SER A 144 18.95 11.27 3.30
N CYS A 145 17.77 11.85 3.53
CA CYS A 145 16.57 11.57 2.74
C CYS A 145 16.30 12.63 1.65
N LYS A 146 17.01 13.77 1.61
CA LYS A 146 16.67 14.90 0.73
C LYS A 146 16.86 14.61 -0.76
N THR A 147 17.85 13.78 -1.09
CA THR A 147 18.17 13.41 -2.47
C THR A 147 17.43 12.17 -2.95
N ALA A 148 16.53 11.62 -2.13
CA ALA A 148 15.71 10.47 -2.51
C ALA A 148 14.83 10.84 -3.71
N THR A 149 14.98 10.09 -4.81
CA THR A 149 14.18 10.27 -6.02
C THR A 149 12.83 9.56 -5.94
N TYR A 150 12.60 8.77 -4.89
CA TYR A 150 11.34 8.12 -4.54
C TYR A 150 11.37 7.85 -3.03
N LEU A 151 10.44 8.39 -2.24
CA LEU A 151 10.32 8.13 -0.80
C LEU A 151 9.07 7.28 -0.55
N GLN A 152 9.25 6.02 -0.15
CA GLN A 152 8.15 5.20 0.37
C GLN A 152 7.83 5.65 1.80
N LEU A 153 6.54 5.70 2.14
CA LEU A 153 6.02 6.07 3.44
C LEU A 153 5.25 4.91 4.08
N GLU A 154 5.36 4.77 5.40
CA GLU A 154 4.48 3.91 6.20
C GLU A 154 4.02 4.71 7.42
N ALA A 155 2.78 5.22 7.36
CA ALA A 155 2.17 6.00 8.40
C ALA A 155 1.84 5.12 9.61
N VAL A 156 2.37 5.49 10.76
CA VAL A 156 2.10 4.82 12.04
C VAL A 156 1.36 5.76 12.98
N ASN A 157 0.95 5.30 14.15
CA ASN A 157 0.25 6.14 15.10
C ASN A 157 1.09 7.40 15.45
N GLY A 158 0.56 8.58 15.13
CA GLY A 158 1.20 9.86 15.40
C GLY A 158 2.51 10.14 14.65
N GLY A 159 2.88 9.32 13.66
CA GLY A 159 4.16 9.43 12.96
C GLY A 159 4.18 8.81 11.57
N VAL A 160 5.38 8.68 11.01
CA VAL A 160 5.63 8.03 9.71
C VAL A 160 7.04 7.46 9.69
N TRP A 161 7.21 6.34 9.00
CA TRP A 161 8.51 5.85 8.54
C TRP A 161 8.71 6.23 7.09
N ALA A 162 9.93 6.64 6.74
CA ALA A 162 10.33 6.98 5.39
C ALA A 162 11.60 6.21 5.00
N ILE A 163 11.61 5.64 3.80
CA ILE A 163 12.77 4.92 3.26
C ILE A 163 13.15 5.34 1.84
N ASN A 164 14.20 4.67 1.33
CA ASN A 164 14.79 4.75 -0.01
C ASN A 164 15.76 5.94 -0.14
N GLY A 165 17.05 5.65 0.01
CA GLY A 165 18.11 6.64 0.23
C GLY A 165 18.38 6.93 1.72
N CYS A 166 17.47 6.52 2.61
CA CYS A 166 17.63 6.58 4.06
C CYS A 166 16.70 5.55 4.74
N LEU A 167 16.81 5.43 6.08
CA LEU A 167 15.77 4.90 6.94
C LEU A 167 15.53 5.92 8.07
N ALA A 168 14.34 6.51 8.11
CA ALA A 168 14.02 7.55 9.06
C ALA A 168 12.62 7.39 9.64
N ARG A 169 12.46 7.75 10.91
CA ARG A 169 11.18 7.80 11.61
C ARG A 169 10.91 9.21 12.06
N TRP A 170 9.76 9.76 11.69
CA TRP A 170 9.26 11.00 12.27
C TRP A 170 8.25 10.68 13.37
N GLN A 171 8.46 11.27 14.54
CA GLN A 171 7.52 11.19 15.64
C GLN A 171 7.61 12.44 16.52
N ASN A 172 6.46 12.95 16.98
CA ASN A 172 6.40 14.07 17.91
C ASN A 172 7.23 15.30 17.47
N GLY A 173 7.21 15.63 16.17
CA GLY A 173 7.93 16.80 15.65
C GLY A 173 9.41 16.56 15.34
N THR A 174 9.94 15.36 15.59
CA THR A 174 11.38 15.08 15.49
C THR A 174 11.65 13.90 14.59
N TRP A 175 12.76 13.95 13.86
CA TRP A 175 13.27 12.83 13.08
C TRP A 175 14.32 12.04 13.86
N THR A 176 14.23 10.72 13.75
CA THR A 176 15.30 9.78 14.09
C THR A 176 15.73 9.07 12.82
N THR A 177 17.01 9.14 12.47
CA THR A 177 17.59 8.40 11.34
C THR A 177 18.32 7.16 11.85
N TYR A 178 18.24 6.08 11.10
CA TYR A 178 18.87 4.80 11.43
C TYR A 178 19.93 4.48 10.38
N ASP A 179 21.16 4.31 10.84
CA ASP A 179 22.23 3.82 10.00
C ASP A 179 22.06 2.31 9.84
N MET A 180 21.94 1.86 8.59
CA MET A 180 21.88 0.44 8.28
C MET A 180 23.00 0.09 7.32
N ASP A 181 23.71 -1.00 7.60
CA ASP A 181 24.66 -1.63 6.68
C ASP A 181 23.92 -2.41 5.57
N ALA A 182 22.84 -1.84 5.04
CA ALA A 182 21.98 -2.44 4.03
C ALA A 182 21.28 -1.37 3.20
N PHE A 183 21.04 -1.70 1.93
CA PHE A 183 20.10 -0.96 1.09
C PHE A 183 18.69 -1.49 1.36
N ILE A 184 17.82 -0.64 1.90
CA ILE A 184 16.43 -1.00 2.21
C ILE A 184 15.58 -0.86 0.95
N HIS A 185 14.92 -1.95 0.56
CA HIS A 185 14.08 -1.99 -0.63
C HIS A 185 12.63 -1.65 -0.29
N ARG A 186 12.10 -2.22 0.80
CA ARG A 186 10.74 -1.99 1.26
C ARG A 186 10.67 -1.96 2.78
N ILE A 187 9.65 -1.27 3.26
CA ILE A 187 9.23 -1.27 4.65
C ILE A 187 7.72 -1.42 4.71
N HIS A 188 7.22 -2.08 5.75
CA HIS A 188 5.79 -2.21 6.02
C HIS A 188 5.54 -2.11 7.52
N ALA A 189 4.64 -1.22 7.92
CA ALA A 189 4.26 -1.07 9.32
C ALA A 189 3.03 -1.92 9.65
N VAL A 190 3.19 -2.82 10.62
CA VAL A 190 2.06 -3.51 11.27
C VAL A 190 1.48 -2.61 12.36
N SER A 191 2.36 -1.94 13.10
CA SER A 191 2.01 -0.95 14.12
C SER A 191 3.21 -0.02 14.37
N GLU A 192 3.06 0.90 15.32
CA GLU A 192 4.16 1.76 15.76
C GLU A 192 5.38 0.98 16.32
N THR A 193 5.14 -0.21 16.87
CA THR A 193 6.14 -1.06 17.53
C THR A 193 6.39 -2.38 16.80
N ASP A 194 5.88 -2.52 15.58
CA ASP A 194 6.03 -3.72 14.78
C ASP A 194 6.14 -3.29 13.32
N VAL A 195 7.37 -3.21 12.82
CA VAL A 195 7.66 -2.77 11.45
C VAL A 195 8.65 -3.74 10.82
N TRP A 196 8.39 -4.14 9.59
CA TRP A 196 9.20 -5.10 8.84
C TRP A 196 9.84 -4.41 7.66
N ALA A 197 11.10 -4.72 7.40
CA ALA A 197 11.82 -4.22 6.24
C ALA A 197 12.54 -5.34 5.54
N ASP A 198 12.68 -5.25 4.22
CA ASP A 198 13.61 -6.05 3.46
C ASP A 198 14.68 -5.21 2.78
N GLY A 199 15.79 -5.85 2.44
CA GLY A 199 16.93 -5.15 1.89
C GLY A 199 18.04 -6.06 1.43
N SER A 200 19.13 -5.43 0.99
CA SER A 200 20.37 -6.10 0.63
C SER A 200 21.51 -5.56 1.48
N ARG A 201 22.18 -6.46 2.23
CA ARG A 201 23.32 -6.08 3.06
C ARG A 201 24.48 -5.57 2.19
N LEU A 202 25.16 -4.52 2.67
CA LEU A 202 26.38 -3.98 2.05
C LEU A 202 27.65 -4.75 2.46
N GLY A 203 27.60 -5.46 3.60
CA GLY A 203 28.58 -6.47 4.06
C GLY A 203 28.52 -7.74 3.19
N PRO A 204 28.80 -8.99 3.66
CA PRO A 204 28.70 -10.15 2.78
C PRO A 204 27.33 -10.13 2.07
N TYR A 205 27.36 -9.88 0.76
CA TYR A 205 26.20 -9.41 0.03
C TYR A 205 25.12 -10.48 0.04
N GLY A 206 23.92 -10.10 0.45
CA GLY A 206 22.81 -11.03 0.56
C GLY A 206 21.54 -10.34 1.02
N PRO A 207 20.38 -10.97 0.78
CA PRO A 207 19.11 -10.43 1.21
C PRO A 207 19.00 -10.48 2.75
N ALA A 208 18.26 -9.54 3.30
CA ALA A 208 17.97 -9.44 4.72
C ALA A 208 16.50 -9.08 4.93
N ILE A 209 15.93 -9.63 5.99
CA ILE A 209 14.67 -9.15 6.56
C ILE A 209 15.01 -8.61 7.95
N ALA A 210 14.65 -7.36 8.21
CA ALA A 210 14.81 -6.71 9.51
C ALA A 210 13.45 -6.46 10.16
N HIS A 211 13.43 -6.45 11.48
CA HIS A 211 12.24 -6.24 12.29
C HIS A 211 12.50 -5.17 13.35
N TRP A 212 11.58 -4.22 13.45
CA TRP A 212 11.53 -3.21 14.51
C TRP A 212 10.55 -3.66 15.58
N ASN A 213 11.04 -3.77 16.82
CA ASN A 213 10.24 -4.22 17.97
C ASN A 213 9.67 -3.08 18.83
N GLY A 214 9.75 -1.84 18.36
CA GLY A 214 9.39 -0.64 19.14
C GLY A 214 10.58 0.09 19.74
N THR A 215 11.74 -0.56 19.86
CA THR A 215 12.94 0.02 20.48
C THR A 215 14.18 -0.05 19.61
N GLU A 216 14.36 -1.15 18.87
CA GLU A 216 15.52 -1.35 18.02
C GLU A 216 15.17 -2.18 16.78
N TRP A 217 16.00 -2.06 15.75
CA TRP A 217 15.98 -2.91 14.58
C TRP A 217 16.87 -4.13 14.83
N SER A 218 16.40 -5.32 14.49
CA SER A 218 17.19 -6.55 14.50
C SER A 218 16.94 -7.38 13.25
N ASP A 219 17.84 -8.33 12.94
CA ASP A 219 17.53 -9.37 11.95
C ASP A 219 16.26 -10.12 12.38
N ALA A 220 15.37 -10.35 11.44
CA ALA A 220 14.10 -11.01 11.71
C ALA A 220 14.26 -12.55 11.70
N ASP A 221 13.57 -13.21 12.63
CA ASP A 221 13.45 -14.67 12.65
C ASP A 221 12.41 -15.13 11.61
N VAL A 222 12.91 -15.50 10.43
CA VAL A 222 12.11 -15.91 9.27
C VAL A 222 12.52 -17.30 8.80
N PRO A 223 11.59 -18.11 8.24
CA PRO A 223 11.94 -19.44 7.75
C PRO A 223 13.01 -19.43 6.65
N ASP A 224 13.92 -20.40 6.71
CA ASP A 224 15.07 -20.48 5.80
C ASP A 224 14.71 -20.34 4.32
N GLY A 225 15.39 -19.41 3.65
CA GLY A 225 15.25 -19.14 2.23
C GLY A 225 14.00 -18.35 1.83
N TYR A 226 13.23 -17.81 2.79
CA TYR A 226 12.23 -16.77 2.54
C TYR A 226 12.83 -15.40 2.87
N THR A 227 13.24 -14.67 1.84
CA THR A 227 14.16 -13.53 1.95
C THR A 227 13.63 -12.26 1.27
N ASP A 228 12.35 -12.24 0.88
CA ASP A 228 11.71 -11.13 0.18
C ASP A 228 10.38 -10.81 0.89
N LEU A 229 10.24 -9.57 1.36
CA LEU A 229 9.06 -9.12 2.08
C LEU A 229 8.03 -8.61 1.07
N LEU A 230 6.89 -9.30 0.99
CA LEU A 230 5.83 -8.95 0.05
C LEU A 230 4.84 -7.93 0.61
N THR A 231 4.51 -8.06 1.89
CA THR A 231 3.65 -7.14 2.64
C THR A 231 3.71 -7.46 4.14
N ALA A 232 3.52 -6.44 4.98
CA ALA A 232 3.12 -6.63 6.37
C ALA A 232 1.99 -5.65 6.71
N GLY A 233 1.13 -6.03 7.63
CA GLY A 233 0.03 -5.19 8.13
C GLY A 233 -0.66 -5.85 9.32
N PRO A 234 -1.78 -5.30 9.81
CA PRO A 234 -2.53 -5.86 10.94
C PRO A 234 -2.87 -7.36 10.78
N GLY A 235 -3.07 -7.79 9.53
CA GLY A 235 -3.31 -9.18 9.19
C GLY A 235 -2.11 -10.11 9.35
N GLY A 236 -0.85 -9.64 9.36
CA GLY A 236 0.33 -10.49 9.46
C GLY A 236 1.48 -10.04 8.55
N VAL A 237 2.38 -10.98 8.24
CA VAL A 237 3.57 -10.75 7.38
C VAL A 237 3.60 -11.81 6.29
N LEU A 238 3.87 -11.42 5.05
CA LEU A 238 3.97 -12.34 3.93
C LEU A 238 5.35 -12.27 3.30
N LEU A 239 5.98 -13.43 3.17
CA LEU A 239 7.30 -13.56 2.55
C LEU A 239 7.29 -14.48 1.33
N SER A 240 8.19 -14.19 0.41
CA SER A 240 8.61 -15.06 -0.69
C SER A 240 10.09 -15.42 -0.59
N GLY A 241 10.50 -16.38 -1.41
CA GLY A 241 11.88 -16.81 -1.50
C GLY A 241 12.23 -17.32 -2.89
N PRO A 242 13.46 -17.09 -3.38
CA PRO A 242 13.93 -17.68 -4.63
C PRO A 242 13.79 -19.21 -4.61
N GLY A 243 13.19 -19.77 -5.68
CA GLY A 243 12.97 -21.22 -5.80
C GLY A 243 11.88 -21.81 -4.89
N LYS A 244 11.28 -21.03 -3.98
CA LYS A 244 10.15 -21.50 -3.16
C LYS A 244 8.89 -21.64 -4.00
N THR A 245 8.15 -22.74 -3.82
CA THR A 245 6.88 -23.00 -4.51
C THR A 245 5.67 -22.43 -3.76
N THR A 246 5.84 -22.08 -2.49
CA THR A 246 4.82 -21.48 -1.62
C THR A 246 5.22 -20.06 -1.22
N LEU A 247 4.25 -19.30 -0.72
CA LEU A 247 4.51 -18.12 0.09
C LEU A 247 4.51 -18.51 1.56
N MET A 248 5.11 -17.69 2.41
CA MET A 248 5.18 -17.93 3.84
C MET A 248 4.42 -16.82 4.57
N LEU A 249 3.31 -17.18 5.20
CA LEU A 249 2.42 -16.25 5.89
C LEU A 249 2.63 -16.37 7.40
N ARG A 250 3.01 -15.27 8.05
CA ARG A 250 3.03 -15.15 9.50
C ARG A 250 1.67 -14.68 9.99
N ARG A 251 1.08 -15.43 10.91
CA ARG A 251 -0.07 -14.99 11.73
C ARG A 251 0.30 -15.12 13.19
N ALA A 252 0.16 -14.03 13.93
CA ALA A 252 0.74 -13.93 15.26
C ALA A 252 2.23 -14.35 15.22
N ALA A 253 2.64 -15.34 16.00
CA ALA A 253 4.02 -15.85 16.03
C ALA A 253 4.26 -17.08 15.13
N THR A 254 3.27 -17.49 14.32
CA THR A 254 3.34 -18.75 13.57
C THR A 254 3.47 -18.50 12.07
N TRP A 255 4.45 -19.14 11.46
CA TRP A 255 4.67 -19.17 10.03
C TRP A 255 3.96 -20.38 9.39
N THR A 256 3.12 -20.15 8.39
CA THR A 256 2.43 -21.20 7.63
C THR A 256 2.67 -21.04 6.13
N PRO A 257 3.02 -22.13 5.41
CA PRO A 257 3.13 -22.08 3.96
C PRO A 257 1.73 -21.99 3.33
N ILE A 258 1.56 -21.08 2.36
CA ILE A 258 0.33 -20.94 1.58
C ILE A 258 0.63 -21.07 0.07
N PRO A 259 -0.34 -21.52 -0.75
CA PRO A 259 -0.12 -21.57 -2.19
C PRO A 259 0.12 -20.19 -2.78
N LYS A 260 0.94 -20.10 -3.83
CA LYS A 260 1.05 -18.90 -4.65
C LYS A 260 -0.23 -18.68 -5.46
N PRO A 261 -0.63 -17.43 -5.74
CA PRO A 261 -1.68 -17.16 -6.72
C PRO A 261 -1.23 -17.63 -8.11
N PRO A 262 -2.16 -17.85 -9.06
CA PRO A 262 -1.80 -18.22 -10.43
C PRO A 262 -0.87 -17.21 -11.12
N SER A 263 -1.02 -15.93 -10.80
CA SER A 263 -0.15 -14.83 -11.22
C SER A 263 -0.25 -13.68 -10.23
N ALA A 264 0.82 -12.92 -10.06
CA ALA A 264 0.86 -11.74 -9.20
C ALA A 264 1.73 -10.66 -9.86
N HIS A 265 1.09 -9.58 -10.30
CA HIS A 265 1.72 -8.38 -10.81
C HIS A 265 1.57 -7.22 -9.81
N LEU A 266 0.41 -7.13 -9.16
CA LEU A 266 0.14 -6.11 -8.15
C LEU A 266 0.85 -6.44 -6.83
N ALA A 267 1.24 -5.39 -6.09
CA ALA A 267 1.73 -5.51 -4.71
C ALA A 267 0.73 -6.30 -3.86
N TYR A 268 1.18 -7.04 -2.86
CA TYR A 268 0.27 -7.77 -1.97
C TYR A 268 -0.33 -6.83 -0.91
N ARG A 269 -1.59 -7.03 -0.53
CA ARG A 269 -2.26 -6.26 0.53
C ARG A 269 -2.95 -7.19 1.53
N LEU A 270 -2.68 -7.00 2.82
CA LEU A 270 -3.35 -7.70 3.92
C LEU A 270 -4.42 -6.80 4.53
N THR A 271 -5.64 -7.32 4.65
CA THR A 271 -6.76 -6.66 5.33
C THR A 271 -6.79 -7.05 6.82
N ASP A 272 -7.52 -6.27 7.62
CA ASP A 272 -7.68 -6.51 9.08
C ASP A 272 -8.32 -7.87 9.38
N ASP A 273 -9.23 -8.34 8.52
CA ASP A 273 -9.87 -9.66 8.63
C ASP A 273 -8.94 -10.81 8.24
N GLY A 274 -7.73 -10.49 7.75
CA GLY A 274 -6.78 -11.46 7.29
C GLY A 274 -6.97 -11.96 5.87
N SER A 275 -7.85 -11.38 5.07
CA SER A 275 -7.79 -11.63 3.63
C SER A 275 -6.47 -11.11 3.05
N LEU A 276 -5.94 -11.83 2.06
CA LEU A 276 -4.76 -11.41 1.31
C LEU A 276 -5.16 -11.16 -0.14
N TRP A 277 -4.76 -10.00 -0.66
CA TRP A 277 -5.10 -9.56 -2.01
C TRP A 277 -3.87 -9.35 -2.87
N THR A 278 -4.02 -9.63 -4.17
CA THR A 278 -3.10 -9.26 -5.25
C THR A 278 -3.89 -9.24 -6.57
N GLY A 279 -3.22 -9.20 -7.71
CA GLY A 279 -3.87 -9.28 -9.00
C GLY A 279 -2.88 -9.29 -10.16
N THR A 280 -3.42 -9.41 -11.36
CA THR A 280 -2.67 -9.34 -12.61
C THR A 280 -2.45 -7.90 -13.06
N ASP A 281 -1.70 -7.71 -14.15
CA ASP A 281 -1.47 -6.39 -14.74
C ASP A 281 -2.79 -5.71 -15.16
N PRO A 282 -3.20 -4.61 -14.50
CA PRO A 282 -4.48 -3.94 -14.73
C PRO A 282 -4.54 -3.23 -16.09
N THR A 283 -3.41 -3.08 -16.79
CA THR A 283 -3.38 -2.50 -18.14
C THR A 283 -3.81 -3.50 -19.22
N LYS A 284 -3.91 -4.80 -18.88
CA LYS A 284 -4.20 -5.86 -19.84
C LYS A 284 -5.70 -6.20 -19.89
N PRO A 285 -6.23 -6.58 -21.06
CA PRO A 285 -7.59 -7.12 -21.15
C PRO A 285 -7.74 -8.37 -20.29
N GLY A 286 -8.87 -8.48 -19.58
CA GLY A 286 -9.16 -9.64 -18.73
C GLY A 286 -8.38 -9.68 -17.42
N ALA A 287 -7.84 -8.55 -16.95
CA ALA A 287 -7.14 -8.47 -15.68
C ALA A 287 -8.04 -8.92 -14.50
N LEU A 288 -7.43 -9.55 -13.50
CA LEU A 288 -8.10 -10.15 -12.35
C LEU A 288 -7.51 -9.61 -11.04
N PHE A 289 -8.36 -9.38 -10.06
CA PHE A 289 -7.99 -9.41 -8.65
C PHE A 289 -7.99 -10.85 -8.14
N TYR A 290 -7.05 -11.18 -7.27
CA TYR A 290 -7.00 -12.43 -6.53
C TYR A 290 -7.17 -12.16 -5.03
N ARG A 291 -8.05 -12.93 -4.38
CA ARG A 291 -8.25 -12.92 -2.93
C ARG A 291 -7.99 -14.31 -2.36
N PHE A 292 -7.14 -14.39 -1.35
CA PHE A 292 -6.92 -15.61 -0.58
C PHE A 292 -7.86 -15.63 0.63
N ASP A 293 -8.66 -16.70 0.77
CA ASP A 293 -9.62 -16.87 1.86
C ASP A 293 -9.07 -17.62 3.09
N GLY A 294 -7.76 -17.89 3.10
CA GLY A 294 -7.11 -18.74 4.10
C GLY A 294 -6.79 -20.16 3.60
N SER A 295 -7.40 -20.58 2.48
CA SER A 295 -7.19 -21.90 1.90
C SER A 295 -6.90 -21.85 0.39
N THR A 296 -7.65 -21.03 -0.35
CA THR A 296 -7.62 -20.99 -1.81
C THR A 296 -7.67 -19.56 -2.31
N TRP A 297 -7.13 -19.36 -3.51
CA TRP A 297 -7.19 -18.08 -4.22
C TRP A 297 -8.44 -18.06 -5.10
N HIS A 298 -9.29 -17.06 -4.87
CA HIS A 298 -10.44 -16.73 -5.69
C HIS A 298 -10.09 -15.57 -6.60
N SER A 299 -10.70 -15.52 -7.79
CA SER A 299 -10.45 -14.44 -8.75
C SER A 299 -11.71 -13.70 -9.12
N THR A 300 -11.62 -12.37 -9.15
CA THR A 300 -12.69 -11.47 -9.59
C THR A 300 -12.15 -10.53 -10.69
N PRO A 301 -12.88 -10.28 -11.78
CA PRO A 301 -12.43 -9.36 -12.82
C PRO A 301 -12.19 -7.94 -12.29
N ILE A 302 -11.12 -7.30 -12.78
CA ILE A 302 -10.94 -5.86 -12.61
C ILE A 302 -11.96 -5.16 -13.53
N PRO A 303 -12.84 -4.28 -13.01
CA PRO A 303 -14.01 -3.81 -13.74
C PRO A 303 -13.68 -2.83 -14.86
N ALA A 304 -12.50 -2.21 -14.85
CA ALA A 304 -12.02 -1.37 -15.93
C ALA A 304 -10.49 -1.42 -16.02
N GLN A 305 -9.96 -1.23 -17.23
CA GLN A 305 -8.52 -1.22 -17.45
C GLN A 305 -7.89 0.06 -16.91
N SER A 306 -6.69 -0.06 -16.35
CA SER A 306 -5.81 1.08 -16.11
C SER A 306 -5.03 1.43 -17.37
N GLY A 307 -4.54 2.66 -17.41
CA GLY A 307 -3.67 3.18 -18.45
C GLY A 307 -2.33 3.62 -17.90
N THR A 308 -1.34 3.70 -18.77
CA THR A 308 -0.08 4.40 -18.49
C THR A 308 -0.23 5.93 -18.62
N GLY A 309 -1.44 6.45 -18.84
CA GLY A 309 -1.72 7.87 -19.00
C GLY A 309 -0.91 8.53 -20.13
N PRO A 310 -0.87 9.87 -20.20
CA PRO A 310 0.02 10.58 -21.12
C PRO A 310 1.49 10.31 -20.77
N ARG A 311 2.30 9.89 -21.76
CA ARG A 311 3.76 9.66 -21.64
C ARG A 311 4.18 8.84 -20.39
N ASN A 312 3.46 7.78 -20.07
CA ASN A 312 3.77 6.86 -18.97
C ASN A 312 3.65 7.45 -17.55
N ARG A 313 2.78 8.45 -17.33
CA ARG A 313 2.43 8.97 -15.99
C ARG A 313 1.25 8.26 -15.29
N GLY A 314 0.68 7.24 -15.90
CA GLY A 314 -0.41 6.48 -15.30
C GLY A 314 0.07 5.66 -14.12
N GLY A 315 -0.73 5.63 -13.07
CA GLY A 315 -0.50 4.79 -11.90
C GLY A 315 -1.72 3.92 -11.62
N PHE A 316 -1.49 2.87 -10.85
CA PHE A 316 -2.52 2.04 -10.28
C PHE A 316 -2.07 1.69 -8.88
N ASP A 317 -2.91 2.03 -7.91
CA ASP A 317 -2.73 1.61 -6.54
C ASP A 317 -4.08 1.20 -5.96
N TYR A 318 -4.01 0.38 -4.93
CA TYR A 318 -5.16 -0.15 -4.25
C TYR A 318 -4.81 -0.50 -2.81
N THR A 319 -5.78 -0.30 -1.93
CA THR A 319 -5.59 -0.35 -0.49
C THR A 319 -6.78 -1.01 0.21
N PRO A 320 -6.57 -1.76 1.30
CA PRO A 320 -7.63 -2.17 2.22
C PRO A 320 -8.42 -0.97 2.72
N ILE A 321 -9.72 -1.17 2.95
CA ILE A 321 -10.54 -0.20 3.69
C ILE A 321 -10.64 -0.69 5.14
N PRO A 322 -9.98 -0.02 6.11
CA PRO A 322 -9.99 -0.46 7.50
C PRO A 322 -11.41 -0.64 8.05
N GLY A 323 -11.58 -1.65 8.90
CA GLY A 323 -12.88 -2.02 9.46
C GLY A 323 -13.84 -2.73 8.49
N THR A 324 -13.37 -3.11 7.30
CA THR A 324 -14.14 -3.86 6.29
C THR A 324 -13.27 -4.94 5.63
N PRO A 325 -13.87 -5.97 4.99
CA PRO A 325 -13.14 -6.94 4.18
C PRO A 325 -12.89 -6.43 2.74
N THR A 326 -13.17 -5.16 2.46
CA THR A 326 -13.21 -4.59 1.11
C THR A 326 -11.99 -3.72 0.83
N MET A 327 -11.82 -3.42 -0.44
CA MET A 327 -10.67 -2.76 -1.01
C MET A 327 -11.14 -1.56 -1.83
N TYR A 328 -10.24 -0.60 -2.00
CA TYR A 328 -10.43 0.54 -2.88
C TYR A 328 -9.22 0.65 -3.82
N ALA A 329 -9.46 0.92 -5.09
CA ALA A 329 -8.42 1.15 -6.08
C ALA A 329 -8.58 2.53 -6.71
N ALA A 330 -7.45 3.19 -6.97
CA ALA A 330 -7.37 4.45 -7.69
C ALA A 330 -6.35 4.32 -8.82
N THR A 331 -6.70 4.84 -9.99
CA THR A 331 -5.86 4.69 -11.17
C THR A 331 -6.12 5.79 -12.21
N THR A 332 -5.27 5.81 -13.22
CA THR A 332 -5.45 6.60 -14.43
C THR A 332 -6.08 5.73 -15.52
N ALA A 333 -7.13 6.22 -16.18
CA ALA A 333 -7.74 5.49 -17.30
C ALA A 333 -6.83 5.50 -18.56
N PRO A 334 -6.99 4.55 -19.52
CA PRO A 334 -6.21 4.50 -20.76
C PRO A 334 -6.22 5.80 -21.59
N GLY A 335 -7.35 6.51 -21.62
CA GLY A 335 -7.48 7.81 -22.29
C GLY A 335 -7.02 9.01 -21.45
N GLY A 336 -6.49 8.77 -20.25
CA GLY A 336 -6.34 9.77 -19.20
C GLY A 336 -7.64 9.99 -18.41
N GLY A 337 -7.53 10.70 -17.31
CA GLY A 337 -8.61 10.94 -16.36
C GLY A 337 -8.54 10.02 -15.13
N PRO A 338 -9.13 10.44 -14.01
CA PRO A 338 -9.18 9.67 -12.78
C PRO A 338 -10.17 8.52 -12.92
N LEU A 339 -9.81 7.36 -12.38
CA LEU A 339 -10.67 6.18 -12.33
C LEU A 339 -10.54 5.57 -10.94
N THR A 340 -11.66 5.18 -10.35
CA THR A 340 -11.70 4.54 -9.04
C THR A 340 -12.59 3.30 -9.09
N MET A 341 -12.25 2.32 -8.26
CA MET A 341 -12.94 1.03 -8.21
C MET A 341 -13.03 0.55 -6.76
N THR A 342 -14.08 -0.20 -6.44
CA THR A 342 -14.23 -0.81 -5.12
C THR A 342 -15.11 -2.05 -5.17
N ASN A 343 -14.92 -2.95 -4.20
CA ASN A 343 -15.88 -4.01 -3.86
C ASN A 343 -16.63 -3.71 -2.55
N THR A 344 -16.60 -2.47 -2.06
CA THR A 344 -17.47 -2.03 -0.95
C THR A 344 -18.91 -1.99 -1.42
N PRO A 345 -19.91 -2.52 -0.71
CA PRO A 345 -21.31 -2.57 -1.14
C PRO A 345 -21.89 -1.24 -1.63
#